data_AF-A0A6N4XSI9-F1
#
_entry.id   AF-A0A6N4XSI9-F1
#
_cell.length_a   1.000
_cell.length_b   1.000
_cell.length_c   1.000
_cell.angle_alpha   90.00
_cell.angle_beta   90.00
_cell.angle_gamma   90.00
#
_symmetry.space_group_name_H-M   'P 1'
#
loop_
_entity.id
_entity.type
_entity.pdbx_description
1 polymer ?
#
loop_
_entity_poly.entity_id
_entity_poly.type
_entity_poly.pdbx_seq_one_letter_code
_entity_poly.pdbx_strand_id
1 'polypeptide(L)' 'MKREDFNNLLGKSRNEIKGEIGDGFNYYMNPVWTYEVERTWFGRRTILMVTFNDEIVSEIDLLKTFRKF' A
#
# COMPACT_ATOMS: atom_id res chain seq x y z
N MET A 1 9.22 -9.75 -0.92
CA MET A 1 8.70 -8.87 -2.00
C MET A 1 9.60 -7.66 -2.21
N LYS A 2 9.57 -7.12 -3.43
CA LYS A 2 10.25 -5.88 -3.83
C LYS A 2 9.22 -4.86 -4.32
N ARG A 3 9.61 -3.59 -4.46
CA ARG A 3 8.69 -2.51 -4.86
C ARG A 3 8.10 -2.77 -6.24
N GLU A 4 8.91 -3.32 -7.14
CA GLU A 4 8.56 -3.52 -8.55
C GLU A 4 7.40 -4.50 -8.72
N ASP A 5 7.19 -5.40 -7.76
CA ASP A 5 6.06 -6.33 -7.71
C ASP A 5 4.70 -5.58 -7.69
N PHE A 6 4.70 -4.28 -7.39
CA PHE A 6 3.51 -3.43 -7.26
C PHE A 6 3.42 -2.31 -8.30
N ASN A 7 4.34 -2.24 -9.26
CA ASN A 7 4.34 -1.16 -10.25
C ASN A 7 3.05 -1.10 -11.08
N ASN A 8 2.31 -2.22 -11.16
CA ASN A 8 1.00 -2.29 -11.79
C ASN A 8 -0.05 -1.41 -11.10
N LEU A 9 0.17 -0.95 -9.87
CA LEU A 9 -0.76 -0.08 -9.14
C LEU A 9 -0.60 1.40 -9.49
N LEU A 10 0.53 1.81 -10.09
CA LEU A 10 0.77 3.21 -10.47
C LEU A 10 -0.28 3.68 -11.48
N GLY A 11 -0.77 4.91 -11.29
CA GLY A 11 -1.79 5.53 -12.13
C GLY A 11 -3.23 5.05 -11.91
N LYS A 12 -3.45 4.02 -11.08
CA LYS A 12 -4.80 3.56 -10.76
C LYS A 12 -5.53 4.50 -9.83
N SER A 13 -6.85 4.55 -9.96
CA SER A 13 -7.75 5.22 -9.02
C SER A 13 -7.92 4.43 -7.72
N ARG A 14 -8.39 5.09 -6.66
CA ARG A 14 -8.77 4.43 -5.39
C ARG A 14 -9.75 3.27 -5.58
N ASN A 15 -10.69 3.39 -6.52
CA ASN A 15 -11.69 2.35 -6.78
C ASN A 15 -11.06 1.11 -7.43
N GLU A 16 -10.11 1.30 -8.35
CA GLU A 16 -9.34 0.20 -8.95
C GLU A 16 -8.45 -0.47 -7.91
N ILE A 17 -7.75 0.31 -7.07
CA ILE A 17 -6.97 -0.24 -5.95
C ILE A 17 -7.86 -1.06 -5.02
N LYS A 18 -9.03 -0.54 -4.65
CA LYS A 18 -10.01 -1.26 -3.82
C LYS A 18 -10.50 -2.55 -4.48
N GLY A 19 -10.68 -2.57 -5.79
CA GLY A 19 -11.06 -3.76 -6.54
C GLY A 19 -9.97 -4.84 -6.58
N GLU A 20 -8.70 -4.44 -6.59
CA GLU A 20 -7.57 -5.37 -6.70
C GLU A 20 -7.04 -5.90 -5.38
N ILE A 21 -6.87 -5.01 -4.38
CA ILE A 21 -6.23 -5.35 -3.10
C ILE A 21 -7.07 -4.97 -1.88
N GLY A 22 -8.29 -4.47 -2.09
CA GLY A 22 -9.16 -3.96 -1.03
C GLY A 22 -8.81 -2.54 -0.58
N ASP A 23 -9.69 -1.94 0.21
CA ASP A 23 -9.42 -0.68 0.93
C ASP A 23 -8.72 -0.92 2.29
N GLY A 24 -8.82 -2.14 2.81
CA GLY A 24 -8.25 -2.50 4.11
C GLY A 24 -8.95 -1.73 5.23
N PHE A 25 -8.18 -1.02 6.05
CA PHE A 25 -8.68 -0.11 7.09
C PHE A 25 -8.40 1.37 6.75
N ASN A 26 -8.14 1.68 5.48
CA ASN A 26 -7.78 3.03 5.08
C ASN A 26 -9.02 3.91 4.95
N TYR A 27 -8.93 5.14 5.45
CA TYR A 27 -9.94 6.16 5.19
C TYR A 27 -9.84 6.64 3.74
N TYR A 28 -10.98 6.75 3.05
CA TYR A 28 -11.00 7.00 1.61
C TYR A 28 -10.27 8.28 1.21
N MET A 29 -10.42 9.37 1.97
CA MET A 29 -9.78 10.65 1.67
C MET A 29 -8.31 10.73 2.14
N ASN A 30 -7.77 9.71 2.82
CA ASN A 30 -6.39 9.74 3.27
C ASN A 30 -5.44 9.70 2.05
N PRO A 31 -4.51 10.67 1.89
CA PRO A 31 -3.58 10.70 0.76
C PRO A 31 -2.68 9.48 0.69
N VAL A 32 -2.47 8.76 1.80
CA VAL A 32 -1.65 7.54 1.82
C VAL A 32 -2.48 6.39 2.34
N TRP A 33 -2.54 5.32 1.56
CA TRP A 33 -3.06 4.04 2.00
C TRP A 33 -1.93 3.09 2.33
N THR A 34 -2.13 2.28 3.38
CA THR A 34 -1.13 1.33 3.85
C THR A 34 -1.70 -0.09 3.91
N TYR A 35 -0.85 -1.06 3.58
CA TYR A 35 -1.20 -2.47 3.56
C TYR A 35 -0.06 -3.31 4.14
N GLU A 36 -0.34 -4.19 5.09
CA GLU A 36 0.62 -5.21 5.52
C GLU A 36 0.62 -6.34 4.48
N VAL A 37 1.70 -6.47 3.72
CA VAL A 37 1.80 -7.41 2.59
C VAL A 37 2.66 -8.64 2.91
N GLU A 38 3.44 -8.57 3.99
CA GLU A 38 4.24 -9.70 4.47
C GLU A 38 4.45 -9.57 5.97
N ARG A 39 4.45 -10.70 6.67
CA ARG A 39 4.89 -10.79 8.07
C ARG A 39 5.74 -12.04 8.27
N THR A 40 6.95 -11.85 8.78
CA THR A 40 7.85 -12.96 9.12
C THR A 40 7.49 -13.54 10.49
N TRP A 41 7.93 -14.78 10.74
CA TRP A 41 7.80 -15.44 12.04
C TRP A 41 8.39 -14.63 13.20
N PHE A 42 9.50 -13.93 12.97
CA PHE A 42 10.13 -13.04 13.95
C PHE A 42 9.43 -11.67 14.07
N GLY A 43 8.25 -11.51 13.46
CA GLY A 43 7.42 -10.32 13.60
C GLY A 43 7.84 -9.13 12.73
N ARG A 44 8.80 -9.28 11.82
CA ARG A 44 9.10 -8.24 10.83
C ARG A 44 7.95 -8.15 9.85
N ARG A 45 7.41 -6.95 9.67
CA ARG A 45 6.34 -6.62 8.73
C ARG A 45 6.92 -5.90 7.52
N THR A 46 6.34 -6.14 6.37
CA THR A 46 6.54 -5.32 5.17
C THR A 46 5.22 -4.61 4.89
N ILE A 47 5.26 -3.28 4.89
CA ILE A 47 4.13 -2.40 4.67
C ILE A 47 4.26 -1.78 3.28
N LEU A 48 3.27 -1.99 2.43
CA LEU A 48 3.07 -1.26 1.18
C LEU A 48 2.41 0.07 1.48
N MET A 49 3.01 1.14 0.98
CA MET A 49 2.47 2.50 1.04
C MET A 49 2.08 2.92 -0.37
N VAL A 50 0.85 3.38 -0.53
CA VAL A 50 0.27 3.82 -1.80
C VAL A 50 -0.14 5.28 -1.64
N THR A 51 0.57 6.19 -2.30
CA THR A 51 0.31 7.63 -2.21
C THR A 51 -0.55 8.05 -3.40
N PHE A 52 -1.61 8.79 -3.09
CA PHE A 52 -2.54 9.33 -4.08
C PHE A 52 -2.31 10.83 -4.27
N ASN A 53 -2.31 11.26 -5.53
CA ASN A 53 -2.40 12.66 -5.93
C ASN A 53 -3.53 12.78 -6.96
N ASP A 54 -4.44 13.74 -6.79
CA ASP A 54 -5.62 13.92 -7.65
C ASP A 54 -6.38 12.59 -7.91
N GLU A 55 -6.58 11.79 -6.86
CA GLU A 55 -7.28 10.49 -6.84
C GLU A 55 -6.59 9.30 -7.53
N ILE A 56 -5.43 9.51 -8.16
CA ILE A 56 -4.63 8.45 -8.78
C ILE A 56 -3.38 8.14 -7.96
N VAL A 57 -2.89 6.90 -8.04
CA VAL A 57 -1.64 6.51 -7.40
C VAL A 57 -0.46 7.18 -8.10
N SER A 58 0.21 8.09 -7.40
CA SER A 58 1.40 8.79 -7.89
C SER A 58 2.70 8.13 -7.44
N GLU A 59 2.69 7.42 -6.31
CA GLU A 59 3.88 6.82 -5.73
C GLU A 59 3.56 5.54 -4.96
N ILE A 60 4.55 4.64 -4.93
CA ILE A 60 4.49 3.37 -4.23
C ILE A 60 5.81 3.15 -3.51
N ASP A 61 5.72 2.81 -2.22
CA ASP A 61 6.87 2.47 -1.39
C ASP A 61 6.66 1.19 -0.58
N LEU A 62 7.78 0.59 -0.16
CA LEU A 62 7.79 -0.54 0.76
C LEU A 62 8.62 -0.21 2.00
N LEU A 63 7.97 -0.27 3.16
CA LEU A 63 8.61 -0.11 4.45
C LEU A 63 8.72 -1.46 5.16
N LYS A 64 9.94 -1.85 5.55
CA LYS A 64 10.17 -3.02 6.41
C LYS A 64 10.37 -2.56 7.85
N THR A 65 9.56 -3.07 8.77
CA THR A 65 9.50 -2.58 10.14
C THR A 65 9.14 -3.68 11.13
N PHE A 66 9.55 -3.52 12.38
CA PHE A 66 9.07 -4.33 13.50
C PHE A 66 8.03 -3.57 14.36
N ARG A 67 7.79 -2.29 14.06
CA ARG A 67 6.81 -1.48 14.79
C ARG A 67 5.39 -1.88 14.41
N LYS A 68 4.49 -1.83 15.39
CA LYS A 68 3.05 -1.79 15.11
C LYS A 68 2.72 -0.37 14.61
N PHE A 69 2.05 -0.31 13.47
CA PHE A 69 1.40 0.90 12.94
C PHE A 69 -0.06 0.88 13.34
#